data_AF-A0A7C1RCB1-F1
#
_entry.id   AF-A0A7C1RCB1-F1
#
_cell.length_a   1.000
_cell.length_b   1.000
_cell.length_c   1.000
_cell.angle_alpha   90.00
_cell.angle_beta   90.00
_cell.angle_gamma   90.00
#
_symmetry.space_group_name_H-M   'P 1'
#
loop_
_entity.id
_entity.type
_entity.pdbx_description
1 polymer ?
#
loop_
_entity_poly.entity_id
_entity_poly.type
_entity_poly.pdbx_seq_one_letter_code
_entity_poly.pdbx_strand_id
1 'polypeptide(L)'
;MRKIVVMIGSDSDLPQCEAGFNYLLEAEKKGMAKVVNVITNSIHRNTMDTIMNLNDLAGRSECCADVLIAGAGMANHLTGTADAYLRNYLKNDEIKVIGVAFKGKTGEDTLAAVLSIEKIPGTQVIFDRRDMVGSDGFLKACELAVIGNLPEIKIPEGKSWNRRSLERAIEKMKEIKKEKGVK
;
A
#
# COMPACT_ATOMS: atom_id res chain seq x y z
N MET A 1 12.38 1.58 -18.65
CA MET A 1 12.97 1.06 -17.40
C MET A 1 12.14 1.58 -16.25
N ARG A 2 11.61 0.71 -15.39
CA ARG A 2 10.75 1.13 -14.27
C ARG A 2 11.56 1.64 -13.09
N LYS A 3 11.13 2.73 -12.48
CA LYS A 3 11.62 3.26 -11.21
C LYS A 3 10.84 2.64 -10.07
N ILE A 4 11.50 1.87 -9.23
CA ILE A 4 10.89 1.11 -8.14
C ILE A 4 11.30 1.76 -6.82
N VAL A 5 10.33 1.92 -5.93
CA VAL A 5 10.58 2.24 -4.52
C VAL A 5 10.07 1.10 -3.67
N VAL A 6 10.85 0.75 -2.64
CA VAL A 6 10.44 -0.20 -1.62
C VAL A 6 10.18 0.55 -0.32
N MET A 7 9.03 0.32 0.31
CA MET A 7 8.68 0.86 1.61
C MET A 7 8.23 -0.25 2.57
N ILE A 8 8.94 -0.41 3.67
CA ILE A 8 8.76 -1.50 4.63
C ILE A 8 8.42 -0.91 6.00
N GLY A 9 7.44 -1.49 6.69
CA GLY A 9 6.94 -0.97 7.96
C GLY A 9 7.94 -1.00 9.13
N SER A 10 8.95 -1.87 9.08
CA SER A 10 9.90 -2.10 10.17
C SER A 10 11.18 -2.79 9.68
N ASP A 11 12.33 -2.45 10.26
CA ASP A 11 13.59 -3.16 9.98
C ASP A 11 13.52 -4.65 10.32
N SER A 12 12.66 -5.04 11.27
CA SER A 12 12.42 -6.45 11.62
C SER A 12 11.85 -7.29 10.46
N ASP A 13 11.29 -6.65 9.44
CA ASP A 13 10.77 -7.31 8.25
C ASP A 13 11.82 -7.46 7.14
N LEU A 14 12.97 -6.75 7.22
CA LEU A 14 14.04 -6.80 6.22
C LEU A 14 14.59 -8.20 5.95
N PRO A 15 14.72 -9.13 6.93
CA PRO A 15 15.16 -10.49 6.64
C PRO A 15 14.24 -11.21 5.64
N GLN A 16 12.94 -10.89 5.61
CA GLN A 16 12.02 -11.48 4.62
C GLN A 16 12.25 -10.89 3.22
N CYS A 17 12.97 -9.77 3.10
CA CYS A 17 13.17 -9.06 1.84
C CYS A 17 14.40 -9.53 1.06
N GLU A 18 15.28 -10.34 1.67
CA GLU A 18 16.61 -10.68 1.14
C GLU A 18 16.58 -11.17 -0.31
N ALA A 19 15.77 -12.19 -0.62
CA ALA A 19 15.67 -12.74 -1.96
C ALA A 19 15.17 -11.70 -2.99
N GLY A 20 14.18 -10.88 -2.61
CA GLY A 20 13.66 -9.82 -3.47
C GLY A 20 14.68 -8.70 -3.69
N PHE A 21 15.45 -8.30 -2.67
CA PHE A 21 16.51 -7.31 -2.83
C PHE A 21 17.64 -7.81 -3.73
N ASN A 22 18.06 -9.06 -3.58
CA ASN A 22 19.03 -9.66 -4.49
C ASN A 22 18.51 -9.67 -5.94
N TYR A 23 17.23 -10.00 -6.14
CA TYR A 23 16.60 -9.92 -7.46
C TYR A 23 16.59 -8.50 -8.02
N LEU A 24 16.18 -7.51 -7.23
CA LEU A 24 16.15 -6.09 -7.66
C LEU A 24 17.55 -5.57 -8.00
N LEU A 25 18.56 -5.91 -7.21
CA LEU A 25 19.95 -5.54 -7.47
C LEU A 25 20.45 -6.09 -8.80
N GLU A 26 20.15 -7.36 -9.10
CA GLU A 26 20.51 -7.97 -10.39
C GLU A 26 19.72 -7.37 -11.55
N ALA A 27 18.44 -7.04 -11.35
CA ALA A 27 17.63 -6.36 -12.36
C ALA A 27 18.17 -4.96 -12.68
N GLU A 28 18.67 -4.24 -11.67
CA GLU A 28 19.29 -2.92 -11.84
C GLU A 28 20.62 -3.00 -12.59
N LYS A 29 21.50 -3.94 -12.24
CA LYS A 29 22.75 -4.20 -13.00
C LYS A 29 22.50 -4.51 -14.48
N LYS A 30 21.36 -5.14 -14.78
CA LYS A 30 20.93 -5.48 -16.15
C LYS A 30 20.15 -4.34 -16.85
N GLY A 31 19.91 -3.21 -16.18
CA GLY A 31 19.17 -2.07 -16.73
C GLY A 31 17.67 -2.33 -16.94
N MET A 32 17.10 -3.35 -16.27
CA MET A 32 15.69 -3.71 -16.40
C MET A 32 14.79 -2.77 -15.56
N ALA A 33 15.27 -2.40 -14.38
CA ALA A 33 14.63 -1.46 -13.47
C ALA A 33 15.70 -0.61 -12.77
N LYS A 34 15.25 0.45 -12.08
CA LYS A 34 16.09 1.27 -11.19
C LYS A 34 15.44 1.30 -9.82
N VAL A 35 16.18 0.92 -8.77
CA VAL A 35 15.69 1.06 -7.39
C VAL A 35 16.02 2.47 -6.93
N VAL A 36 14.99 3.30 -6.81
CA VAL A 36 15.18 4.72 -6.44
C VAL A 36 15.50 4.84 -4.97
N ASN A 37 14.74 4.15 -4.11
CA ASN A 37 14.88 4.17 -2.66
C ASN A 37 14.40 2.86 -2.03
N VAL A 38 15.00 2.51 -0.89
CA VAL A 38 14.48 1.51 0.07
C VAL A 38 14.27 2.23 1.39
N ILE A 39 13.03 2.28 1.85
CA ILE A 39 12.59 3.08 3.01
C ILE A 39 12.04 2.13 4.06
N THR A 40 12.56 2.19 5.29
CA THR A 40 11.94 1.54 6.44
C THR A 40 11.24 2.59 7.30
N ASN A 41 9.90 2.58 7.27
CA ASN A 41 9.09 3.61 7.91
C ASN A 41 7.71 3.06 8.33
N SER A 42 7.34 3.28 9.58
CA SER A 42 6.09 2.78 10.14
C SER A 42 4.99 3.83 10.06
N ILE A 43 3.91 3.53 9.32
CA ILE A 43 2.73 4.41 9.26
C ILE A 43 2.10 4.66 10.65
N HIS A 44 2.29 3.77 11.62
CA HIS A 44 1.75 3.92 12.98
C HIS A 44 2.64 4.72 13.92
N ARG A 45 3.97 4.67 13.73
CA ARG A 45 4.94 5.35 14.63
C ARG A 45 5.48 6.66 14.04
N ASN A 46 5.45 6.77 12.72
CA ASN A 46 6.09 7.82 11.93
C ASN A 46 5.13 8.29 10.83
N THR A 47 3.87 8.52 11.19
CA THR A 47 2.79 8.77 10.22
C THR A 47 3.11 9.94 9.29
N MET A 48 3.56 11.08 9.84
CA MET A 48 3.85 12.26 9.02
C MET A 48 5.03 12.03 8.09
N ASP A 49 6.10 11.39 8.54
CA ASP A 49 7.24 11.06 7.69
C ASP A 49 6.84 10.09 6.56
N THR A 50 5.99 9.11 6.85
CA THR A 50 5.45 8.20 5.83
C THR A 50 4.66 8.97 4.78
N ILE A 51 3.79 9.90 5.20
CA ILE A 51 2.99 10.73 4.30
C ILE A 51 3.87 11.68 3.46
N MET A 52 4.90 12.28 4.06
CA MET A 52 5.87 13.12 3.34
C MET A 52 6.64 12.31 2.30
N ASN A 53 7.11 11.11 2.66
CA ASN A 53 7.76 10.21 1.69
C ASN A 53 6.82 9.91 0.51
N LEU A 54 5.55 9.55 0.76
CA LEU A 54 4.58 9.30 -0.31
C LEU A 54 4.32 10.53 -1.19
N ASN A 55 4.29 11.73 -0.60
CA ASN A 55 4.18 12.98 -1.34
C ASN A 55 5.41 13.21 -2.24
N ASP A 56 6.61 12.94 -1.73
CA ASP A 56 7.86 13.10 -2.48
C ASP A 56 7.96 12.11 -3.65
N LEU A 57 7.45 10.89 -3.48
CA LEU A 57 7.35 9.89 -4.57
C LEU A 57 6.47 10.37 -5.73
N ALA A 58 5.37 11.05 -5.41
CA ALA A 58 4.42 11.59 -6.39
C ALA A 58 4.82 12.96 -6.95
N GLY A 59 5.79 13.64 -6.32
CA GLY A 59 6.31 14.92 -6.77
C GLY A 59 7.00 14.80 -8.13
N ARG A 60 6.87 15.82 -8.99
CA ARG A 60 7.48 15.89 -10.34
C ARG A 60 9.01 16.10 -10.33
N SER A 61 9.69 15.69 -9.26
CA SER A 61 11.14 15.71 -9.18
C SER A 61 11.73 14.44 -9.83
N GLU A 62 13.06 14.35 -9.91
CA GLU A 62 13.75 13.21 -10.53
C GLU A 62 13.43 11.85 -9.86
N CYS A 63 12.80 11.86 -8.67
CA CYS A 63 12.38 10.73 -7.86
C CYS A 63 10.98 10.17 -8.16
N CYS A 64 10.29 10.55 -9.25
CA CYS A 64 9.00 9.92 -9.60
C CYS A 64 9.16 8.39 -9.69
N ALA A 65 8.48 7.65 -8.82
CA ALA A 65 8.41 6.19 -8.92
C ALA A 65 7.36 5.79 -9.96
N ASP A 66 7.54 4.63 -10.60
CA ASP A 66 6.49 3.98 -11.38
C ASP A 66 5.73 2.95 -10.51
N VAL A 67 6.46 2.33 -9.58
CA VAL A 67 5.96 1.26 -8.71
C VAL A 67 6.45 1.47 -7.28
N LEU A 68 5.53 1.34 -6.33
CA LEU A 68 5.80 1.25 -4.91
C LEU A 68 5.51 -0.18 -4.44
N ILE A 69 6.55 -0.89 -3.98
CA ILE A 69 6.40 -2.14 -3.24
C ILE A 69 6.28 -1.77 -1.76
N ALA A 70 5.09 -1.94 -1.18
CA ALA A 70 4.82 -1.62 0.21
C ALA A 70 4.55 -2.90 1.02
N GLY A 71 5.17 -3.04 2.19
CA GLY A 71 4.96 -4.23 3.03
C GLY A 71 5.05 -3.96 4.53
N ALA A 72 4.20 -4.65 5.30
CA ALA A 72 4.25 -4.65 6.77
C ALA A 72 3.60 -5.94 7.31
N GLY A 73 3.89 -6.29 8.57
CA GLY A 73 3.21 -7.35 9.32
C GLY A 73 1.95 -6.87 10.07
N MET A 74 1.19 -7.82 10.63
CA MET A 74 0.01 -7.60 11.47
C MET A 74 -0.98 -6.58 10.90
N ALA A 75 -1.27 -5.47 11.58
CA ALA A 75 -2.15 -4.42 11.06
C ALA A 75 -1.46 -3.63 9.94
N ASN A 76 -1.33 -4.23 8.75
CA ASN A 76 -0.64 -3.66 7.60
C ASN A 76 -1.43 -2.50 6.98
N HIS A 77 -1.45 -1.35 7.65
CA HIS A 77 -2.07 -0.13 7.15
C HIS A 77 -1.18 0.61 6.15
N LEU A 78 0.11 0.26 6.04
CA LEU A 78 1.06 0.95 5.17
C LEU A 78 0.62 0.85 3.71
N THR A 79 0.32 -0.36 3.25
CA THR A 79 -0.14 -0.66 1.89
C THR A 79 -1.41 0.11 1.52
N GLY A 80 -2.45 -0.01 2.37
CA GLY A 80 -3.72 0.67 2.16
C GLY A 80 -3.64 2.18 2.22
N THR A 81 -2.84 2.71 3.14
CA THR A 81 -2.63 4.15 3.27
C THR A 81 -1.88 4.70 2.07
N ALA A 82 -0.84 4.01 1.59
CA ALA A 82 -0.10 4.39 0.39
C ALA A 82 -1.04 4.47 -0.83
N ASP A 83 -1.80 3.40 -1.10
CA ASP A 83 -2.78 3.35 -2.19
C ASP A 83 -3.85 4.45 -2.08
N ALA A 84 -4.45 4.60 -0.90
CA ALA A 84 -5.49 5.59 -0.68
C ALA A 84 -4.96 7.03 -0.77
N TYR A 85 -3.76 7.31 -0.25
CA TYR A 85 -3.18 8.64 -0.26
C TYR A 85 -2.78 9.05 -1.67
N LEU A 86 -2.06 8.18 -2.41
CA LEU A 86 -1.66 8.43 -3.79
C LEU A 86 -2.89 8.69 -4.68
N ARG A 87 -3.88 7.80 -4.66
CA ARG A 87 -5.05 7.91 -5.55
C ARG A 87 -6.06 8.96 -5.11
N ASN A 88 -6.44 8.97 -3.84
CA ASN A 88 -7.58 9.76 -3.39
C ASN A 88 -7.17 11.19 -3.01
N TYR A 89 -6.00 11.37 -2.41
CA TYR A 89 -5.51 12.68 -1.96
C TYR A 89 -4.68 13.35 -3.05
N LEU A 90 -3.62 12.69 -3.53
CA LEU A 90 -2.71 13.27 -4.53
C LEU A 90 -3.21 13.17 -5.97
N LYS A 91 -4.29 12.41 -6.21
CA LYS A 91 -4.84 12.17 -7.56
C LYS A 91 -3.81 11.59 -8.52
N ASN A 92 -2.91 10.74 -7.99
CA ASN A 92 -1.89 10.04 -8.75
C ASN A 92 -2.41 8.65 -9.12
N ASP A 93 -2.54 8.39 -10.41
CA ASP A 93 -2.88 7.10 -11.02
C ASP A 93 -1.70 6.44 -11.75
N GLU A 94 -0.54 7.10 -11.76
CA GLU A 94 0.68 6.62 -12.40
C GLU A 94 1.40 5.58 -11.52
N ILE A 95 1.57 5.89 -10.23
CA ILE A 95 2.27 5.02 -9.27
C ILE A 95 1.40 3.82 -8.91
N LYS A 96 1.91 2.62 -9.20
CA LYS A 96 1.26 1.35 -8.84
C LYS A 96 1.73 0.86 -7.48
N VAL A 97 0.80 0.54 -6.58
CA VAL A 97 1.14 -0.01 -5.26
C VAL A 97 1.01 -1.53 -5.29
N ILE A 98 2.12 -2.24 -5.08
CA ILE A 98 2.14 -3.69 -4.86
C ILE A 98 2.25 -3.93 -3.36
N GLY A 99 1.30 -4.67 -2.80
CA GLY A 99 1.25 -4.97 -1.37
C GLY A 99 1.98 -6.26 -1.04
N VAL A 100 2.65 -6.30 0.11
CA VAL A 100 3.24 -7.53 0.69
C VAL A 100 2.79 -7.68 2.13
N ALA A 101 2.27 -8.85 2.48
CA ALA A 101 1.92 -9.20 3.86
C ALA A 101 3.09 -9.96 4.50
N PHE A 102 3.88 -9.29 5.34
CA PHE A 102 5.00 -9.97 6.01
C PHE A 102 4.50 -10.95 7.08
N LYS A 103 5.16 -12.11 7.19
CA LYS A 103 4.82 -13.11 8.18
C LYS A 103 5.15 -12.57 9.58
N GLY A 104 4.19 -12.71 10.49
CA GLY A 104 4.39 -12.41 11.90
C GLY A 104 4.93 -13.61 12.67
N LYS A 105 4.90 -13.52 14.00
CA LYS A 105 5.35 -14.62 14.88
C LYS A 105 4.35 -15.77 14.89
N THR A 106 3.08 -15.46 14.68
CA THR A 106 1.98 -16.43 14.66
C THR A 106 1.26 -16.45 13.30
N GLY A 107 0.46 -17.50 13.09
CA GLY A 107 -0.45 -17.57 11.94
C GLY A 107 -1.51 -16.46 11.96
N GLU A 108 -1.97 -16.05 13.14
CA GLU A 108 -2.93 -14.95 13.32
C GLU A 108 -2.33 -13.61 12.92
N ASP A 109 -1.08 -13.33 13.31
CA ASP A 109 -0.37 -12.11 12.89
C ASP A 109 -0.24 -12.02 11.37
N THR A 110 0.05 -13.16 10.73
CA THR A 110 0.16 -13.25 9.27
C THR A 110 -1.20 -13.07 8.61
N LEU A 111 -2.25 -13.70 9.15
CA LEU A 111 -3.61 -13.52 8.67
C LEU A 111 -4.09 -12.08 8.82
N ALA A 112 -3.73 -11.41 9.92
CA ALA A 112 -4.01 -9.99 10.12
C ALA A 112 -3.37 -9.15 9.01
N ALA A 113 -2.11 -9.41 8.65
CA ALA A 113 -1.42 -8.70 7.56
C ALA A 113 -2.15 -8.87 6.22
N VAL A 114 -2.55 -10.10 5.90
CA VAL A 114 -3.32 -10.41 4.68
C VAL A 114 -4.66 -9.67 4.68
N LEU A 115 -5.45 -9.80 5.74
CA LEU A 115 -6.78 -9.21 5.82
C LEU A 115 -6.73 -7.67 5.84
N SER A 116 -5.70 -7.07 6.43
CA SER A 116 -5.48 -5.62 6.42
C SER A 116 -5.23 -5.06 5.02
N ILE A 117 -4.78 -5.89 4.06
CA ILE A 117 -4.67 -5.51 2.65
C ILE A 117 -6.00 -5.78 1.92
N GLU A 118 -6.54 -7.01 2.04
CA GLU A 118 -7.70 -7.46 1.25
C GLU A 118 -9.00 -6.72 1.58
N LYS A 119 -9.18 -6.29 2.83
CA LYS A 119 -10.47 -5.79 3.33
C LYS A 119 -10.59 -4.27 3.29
N ILE A 120 -9.66 -3.57 2.64
CA ILE A 120 -9.74 -2.11 2.45
C ILE A 120 -10.77 -1.81 1.36
N PRO A 121 -11.87 -1.10 1.66
CA PRO A 121 -12.90 -0.81 0.67
C PRO A 121 -12.37 0.04 -0.50
N GLY A 122 -12.53 -0.45 -1.73
CA GLY A 122 -12.14 0.28 -2.93
C GLY A 122 -10.63 0.49 -3.10
N THR A 123 -9.81 -0.31 -2.41
CA THR A 123 -8.37 -0.34 -2.66
C THR A 123 -8.06 -0.85 -4.06
N GLN A 124 -6.95 -0.37 -4.63
CA GLN A 124 -6.37 -0.89 -5.86
C GLN A 124 -4.92 -1.37 -5.62
N VAL A 125 -4.58 -1.68 -4.37
CA VAL A 125 -3.33 -2.40 -4.07
C VAL A 125 -3.31 -3.71 -4.85
N ILE A 126 -2.24 -3.93 -5.60
CA ILE A 126 -2.00 -5.16 -6.33
C ILE A 126 -1.53 -6.21 -5.31
N PHE A 127 -2.40 -7.18 -5.02
CA PHE A 127 -2.16 -8.19 -3.99
C PHE A 127 -2.87 -9.50 -4.32
N ASP A 128 -2.13 -10.63 -4.30
CA ASP A 128 -2.70 -11.99 -4.25
C ASP A 128 -2.22 -12.67 -2.96
N ARG A 129 -3.16 -13.02 -2.08
CA ARG A 129 -2.88 -13.67 -0.79
C ARG A 129 -2.12 -15.00 -0.88
N ARG A 130 -2.13 -15.66 -2.04
CA ARG A 130 -1.40 -16.93 -2.26
C ARG A 130 0.07 -16.67 -2.56
N ASP A 131 0.34 -15.57 -3.25
CA ASP A 131 1.64 -15.31 -3.86
C ASP A 131 2.41 -14.16 -3.20
N MET A 132 1.77 -13.31 -2.37
CA MET A 132 2.38 -12.08 -1.81
C MET A 132 2.47 -12.09 -0.28
N VAL A 133 2.76 -13.25 0.31
CA VAL A 133 2.93 -13.42 1.77
C VAL A 133 4.36 -13.83 2.15
N GLY A 134 4.95 -13.11 3.09
CA GLY A 134 6.28 -13.36 3.62
C GLY A 134 7.41 -13.16 2.61
N SER A 135 8.50 -13.93 2.76
CA SER A 135 9.70 -13.74 1.95
C SER A 135 9.51 -14.07 0.47
N ASP A 136 8.91 -15.23 0.16
CA ASP A 136 8.55 -15.60 -1.21
C ASP A 136 7.61 -14.56 -1.84
N GLY A 137 6.70 -14.02 -1.02
CA GLY A 137 5.79 -12.97 -1.44
C GLY A 137 6.46 -11.66 -1.80
N PHE A 138 7.48 -11.27 -1.04
CA PHE A 138 8.28 -10.11 -1.36
C PHE A 138 9.07 -10.30 -2.66
N LEU A 139 9.66 -11.47 -2.87
CA LEU A 139 10.32 -11.79 -4.14
C LEU A 139 9.34 -11.70 -5.32
N LYS A 140 8.15 -12.30 -5.20
CA LYS A 140 7.10 -12.23 -6.23
C LYS A 140 6.67 -10.80 -6.52
N ALA A 141 6.55 -9.96 -5.49
CA ALA A 141 6.26 -8.54 -5.67
C ALA A 141 7.38 -7.82 -6.44
N CYS A 142 8.64 -8.13 -6.17
CA CYS A 142 9.79 -7.60 -6.90
C CYS A 142 9.79 -8.04 -8.38
N GLU A 143 9.56 -9.33 -8.65
CA GLU A 143 9.43 -9.85 -10.02
C GLU A 143 8.31 -9.13 -10.79
N LEU A 144 7.13 -9.01 -10.17
CA LEU A 144 5.98 -8.30 -10.75
C LEU A 144 6.30 -6.82 -11.02
N ALA A 145 7.00 -6.14 -10.10
CA ALA A 145 7.41 -4.75 -10.27
C ALA A 145 8.33 -4.56 -11.47
N VAL A 146 9.32 -5.46 -11.66
CA VAL A 146 10.31 -5.34 -12.75
C VAL A 146 9.71 -5.71 -14.11
N ILE A 147 9.08 -6.88 -14.22
CA ILE A 147 8.70 -7.46 -15.53
C ILE A 147 7.21 -7.68 -15.73
N GLY A 148 6.39 -7.57 -14.69
CA GLY A 148 4.98 -7.93 -14.80
C GLY A 148 4.11 -6.86 -15.44
N ASN A 149 2.93 -7.25 -15.93
CA ASN A 149 1.91 -6.34 -16.43
C ASN A 149 1.08 -5.81 -15.26
N LEU A 150 1.21 -4.52 -14.96
CA LEU A 150 0.50 -3.88 -13.85
C LEU A 150 -0.82 -3.29 -14.36
N PRO A 151 -1.92 -3.43 -13.61
CA PRO A 151 -3.21 -2.88 -14.00
C PRO A 151 -3.19 -1.35 -14.05
N GLU A 152 -4.09 -0.80 -14.85
CA GLU A 152 -4.42 0.62 -14.80
C GLU A 152 -5.07 0.96 -13.45
N ILE A 153 -4.80 2.16 -12.94
CA ILE A 153 -5.35 2.63 -11.67
C ILE A 153 -6.42 3.66 -11.96
N LYS A 154 -7.58 3.51 -11.32
CA LYS A 154 -8.70 4.44 -11.48
C LYS A 154 -8.73 5.43 -10.32
N ILE A 155 -8.86 6.71 -10.60
CA ILE A 155 -9.15 7.72 -9.59
C ILE A 155 -10.67 7.65 -9.32
N PRO A 156 -11.11 7.23 -8.12
CA PRO A 156 -12.53 7.15 -7.83
C PRO A 156 -13.12 8.56 -7.71
N GLU A 157 -14.40 8.69 -8.07
CA GLU A 157 -15.17 9.87 -7.72
C GLU A 157 -15.18 10.04 -6.19
N GLY A 158 -14.85 11.24 -5.72
CA GLY A 158 -14.75 11.51 -4.29
C GLY A 158 -16.09 11.28 -3.59
N LYS A 159 -16.12 10.42 -2.57
CA LYS A 159 -17.30 10.32 -1.69
C LYS A 159 -17.35 11.56 -0.81
N SER A 160 -18.52 12.19 -0.70
CA SER A 160 -18.73 13.29 0.22
C SER A 160 -18.46 12.84 1.66
N TRP A 161 -17.61 13.57 2.38
CA TRP A 161 -17.47 13.43 3.82
C TRP A 161 -18.24 14.56 4.52
N ASN A 162 -18.63 14.33 5.76
CA ASN A 162 -19.41 15.29 6.53
C ASN A 162 -18.90 15.33 7.97
N ARG A 163 -18.60 16.52 8.48
CA ARG A 163 -18.43 16.74 9.91
C ARG A 163 -19.81 17.05 10.51
N ARG A 164 -20.23 16.29 11.52
CA ARG A 164 -21.51 16.47 12.21
C ARG A 164 -21.26 16.68 13.70
N SER A 165 -22.10 17.49 14.35
CA SER A 165 -22.25 17.41 15.81
C SER A 165 -22.95 16.11 16.18
N LEU A 166 -22.98 15.78 17.48
CA LEU A 166 -23.68 14.60 17.97
C LEU A 166 -25.17 14.65 17.64
N GLU A 167 -25.82 15.81 17.80
CA GLU A 167 -27.24 16.02 17.53
C GLU A 167 -27.56 15.76 16.05
N ARG A 168 -26.78 16.37 15.14
CA ARG A 168 -26.94 16.16 13.69
C ARG A 168 -26.66 14.72 13.27
N ALA A 169 -25.76 14.01 13.97
CA ALA A 169 -25.50 12.60 13.72
C ALA A 169 -26.71 11.73 14.12
N ILE A 170 -27.34 12.02 15.26
CA ILE A 170 -28.56 11.33 15.72
C ILE A 170 -29.72 11.59 14.77
N GLU A 171 -29.92 12.84 14.33
CA GLU A 171 -30.93 13.19 13.33
C GLU A 171 -30.72 12.40 12.05
N LYS A 172 -29.49 12.39 11.51
CA LYS A 172 -29.20 11.65 10.28
C LYS A 172 -29.40 10.14 10.43
N MET A 173 -29.07 9.57 11.59
CA MET A 173 -29.34 8.17 11.89
C MET A 173 -30.85 7.86 11.84
N LYS A 174 -31.69 8.74 12.43
CA LYS A 174 -33.15 8.58 12.40
C LYS A 174 -33.70 8.66 10.97
N GLU A 175 -33.21 9.58 10.15
CA GLU A 175 -33.55 9.65 8.72
C GLU A 175 -33.22 8.34 8.00
N ILE A 176 -31.99 7.83 8.14
CA ILE A 176 -31.54 6.59 7.49
C ILE A 176 -32.36 5.38 7.96
N LYS A 177 -32.68 5.30 9.26
CA LYS A 177 -33.56 4.23 9.79
C LYS A 177 -34.94 4.28 9.17
N LYS A 178 -35.52 5.48 9.06
CA LYS A 178 -36.83 5.70 8.43
C LYS A 178 -36.82 5.30 6.95
N GLU A 179 -35.77 5.69 6.20
CA GLU A 179 -35.60 5.33 4.79
C GLU A 179 -35.45 3.82 4.57
N LYS A 180 -34.72 3.13 5.46
CA LYS A 180 -34.44 1.69 5.35
C LYS A 180 -35.51 0.79 5.97
N GLY A 181 -36.54 1.34 6.59
CA GLY A 181 -37.58 0.56 7.30
C GLY A 181 -37.04 -0.22 8.51
N VAL A 182 -35.89 0.19 9.06
CA VAL A 182 -35.28 -0.46 10.22
C VAL A 182 -35.85 0.20 11.48
N LYS A 183 -36.60 -0.56 12.28
CA LYS A 183 -37.10 -0.11 13.60
C LYS A 183 -35.93 0.16 14.55
#